data_AF-A0A951R965-F1
#
_entry.id   AF-A0A951R965-F1
#
_cell.length_a   1.000
_cell.length_b   1.000
_cell.length_c   1.000
_cell.angle_alpha   90.00
_cell.angle_beta   90.00
_cell.angle_gamma   90.00
#
_symmetry.space_group_name_H-M   'P 1'
#
loop_
_entity.id
_entity.type
_entity.pdbx_description
1 polymer ?
#
loop_
_entity_poly.entity_id
_entity_poly.type
_entity_poly.pdbx_seq_one_letter_code
_entity_poly.pdbx_strand_id
1 'polypeptide(L)'
;MGKHPLDMNRIISIDVFRGLTILLMIFVNDVAGVREIPLWLKHAAPDSPGMTMVDVVFPAFLFIVGLAIPFAIARRESQYPERSVLLHIVIRTAGLLAIGLLMLNGPAVTSMNKAWWNVLMYTGAILFWSAPPRNEKYTKLHHMLKWLGLALLIYLLVIFRRNCGDTSSWIQTGWWGILGEIGFAYLIASLLWLSLRKKPDLMLLAPVLLLLLYIGDRSGQLDFLGKIKDIFYIGSHLGIHPLI
;
A
#
# COMPACT_ATOMS: atom_id res chain seq x y z
N MET A 1 12.10 -41.44 6.15
CA MET A 1 11.03 -40.43 6.34
C MET A 1 11.71 -39.14 6.79
N GLY A 2 12.23 -38.37 5.82
CA GLY A 2 13.02 -37.17 6.09
C GLY A 2 12.12 -36.04 6.54
N LYS A 3 12.29 -35.57 7.78
CA LYS A 3 11.63 -34.36 8.26
C LYS A 3 12.20 -33.17 7.47
N HIS A 4 11.39 -32.58 6.60
CA HIS A 4 11.69 -31.29 6.00
C HIS A 4 11.89 -30.26 7.13
N PRO A 5 12.95 -29.43 7.07
CA PRO A 5 13.21 -28.45 8.10
C PRO A 5 12.19 -27.31 7.94
N LEU A 6 11.21 -27.29 8.85
CA LEU A 6 10.20 -26.23 9.04
C LEU A 6 9.33 -25.94 7.81
N ASP A 7 8.37 -26.83 7.53
CA ASP A 7 7.13 -26.42 6.87
C ASP A 7 6.40 -25.43 7.78
N MET A 8 6.75 -24.15 7.68
CA MET A 8 5.89 -23.07 8.13
C MET A 8 4.62 -23.13 7.29
N ASN A 9 3.69 -23.95 7.79
CA ASN A 9 2.47 -24.31 7.09
C ASN A 9 1.76 -23.04 6.68
N ARG A 10 1.55 -22.86 5.37
CA ARG A 10 0.82 -21.71 4.84
C ARG A 10 -0.54 -21.66 5.54
N ILE A 11 -0.83 -20.55 6.20
CA ILE A 11 -2.09 -20.40 6.93
C ILE A 11 -3.20 -20.11 5.92
N ILE A 12 -3.91 -21.16 5.52
CA ILE A 12 -4.95 -21.11 4.48
C ILE A 12 -6.05 -20.09 4.86
N SER A 13 -6.43 -20.01 6.14
CA SER A 13 -7.43 -19.05 6.60
C SER A 13 -7.04 -17.59 6.32
N ILE A 14 -5.76 -17.24 6.46
CA ILE A 14 -5.24 -15.90 6.15
C ILE A 14 -5.35 -15.61 4.65
N ASP A 15 -4.99 -16.59 3.83
CA ASP A 15 -5.07 -16.44 2.37
C ASP A 15 -6.52 -16.34 1.87
N VAL A 16 -7.42 -17.15 2.42
CA VAL A 16 -8.86 -17.11 2.09
C VAL A 16 -9.48 -15.79 2.52
N PHE A 17 -9.23 -15.33 3.74
CA PHE A 17 -9.77 -14.06 4.23
C PHE A 17 -9.23 -12.87 3.45
N ARG A 18 -7.92 -12.86 3.11
CA ARG A 18 -7.35 -11.83 2.23
C ARG A 18 -8.02 -11.85 0.85
N GLY A 19 -8.22 -13.03 0.25
CA GLY A 19 -8.92 -13.15 -1.03
C GLY A 19 -10.37 -12.63 -0.97
N LEU A 20 -11.09 -12.97 0.11
CA LEU A 20 -12.47 -12.54 0.34
C LEU A 20 -12.57 -11.02 0.51
N THR A 21 -11.67 -10.40 1.29
CA THR A 21 -11.66 -8.93 1.47
C THR A 21 -11.39 -8.20 0.16
N ILE A 22 -10.47 -8.68 -0.68
CA ILE A 22 -10.20 -8.10 -2.01
C ILE A 22 -11.42 -8.28 -2.94
N LEU A 23 -12.04 -9.45 -2.93
CA LEU A 23 -13.25 -9.70 -3.71
C LEU A 23 -14.37 -8.73 -3.30
N LEU A 24 -14.57 -8.55 -2.00
CA LEU A 24 -15.57 -7.63 -1.47
C LEU A 24 -15.25 -6.18 -1.83
N MET A 25 -13.97 -5.75 -1.81
CA MET A 25 -13.56 -4.43 -2.28
C MET A 25 -13.93 -4.18 -3.74
N ILE A 26 -13.68 -5.16 -4.61
CA ILE A 26 -14.03 -5.06 -6.03
C ILE A 26 -15.56 -4.96 -6.16
N PHE A 27 -16.29 -5.82 -5.46
CA PHE A 27 -17.75 -5.84 -5.49
C PHE A 27 -18.38 -4.50 -5.05
N VAL A 28 -17.98 -3.96 -3.90
CA VAL A 28 -18.55 -2.69 -3.41
C VAL A 28 -18.19 -1.51 -4.33
N ASN A 29 -16.98 -1.51 -4.91
CA ASN A 29 -16.57 -0.47 -5.86
C ASN A 29 -17.34 -0.53 -7.18
N ASP A 30 -17.69 -1.72 -7.66
CA ASP A 30 -18.44 -1.90 -8.90
C ASP A 30 -19.92 -1.51 -8.71
N VAL A 31 -20.50 -1.89 -7.56
CA VAL A 31 -21.89 -1.59 -7.21
C VAL A 31 -22.11 -0.11 -6.86
N ALA A 32 -21.07 0.62 -6.45
CA ALA A 32 -21.16 2.04 -6.08
C ALA A 32 -21.73 2.95 -7.20
N GLY A 33 -21.62 2.56 -8.48
CA GLY A 33 -22.16 3.31 -9.62
C GLY A 33 -23.65 3.08 -9.89
N VAL A 34 -24.30 2.15 -9.19
CA VAL A 34 -25.69 1.75 -9.43
C VAL A 34 -26.65 2.62 -8.61
N ARG A 35 -27.69 3.16 -9.26
CA ARG A 35 -28.60 4.17 -8.67
C ARG A 35 -29.42 3.65 -7.48
N GLU A 36 -29.84 2.39 -7.51
CA GLU A 36 -30.69 1.79 -6.47
C GLU A 36 -30.01 0.62 -5.79
N ILE A 37 -29.07 0.95 -4.91
CA ILE A 37 -28.39 -0.05 -4.07
C ILE A 37 -28.92 0.01 -2.63
N PRO A 38 -29.00 -1.15 -1.95
CA PRO A 38 -29.37 -1.21 -0.54
C PRO A 38 -28.54 -0.28 0.34
N LEU A 39 -29.15 0.25 1.40
CA LEU A 39 -28.49 1.18 2.34
C LEU A 39 -27.21 0.62 2.98
N TRP A 40 -27.15 -0.70 3.21
CA TRP A 40 -25.96 -1.36 3.77
C TRP A 40 -24.77 -1.45 2.80
N LEU A 41 -24.98 -1.15 1.51
CA LEU A 41 -23.96 -1.03 0.45
C LEU A 41 -23.59 0.42 0.11
N LYS A 42 -24.09 1.40 0.88
CA LYS A 42 -23.69 2.80 0.77
C LYS A 42 -22.84 3.16 1.98
N HIS A 43 -21.91 4.10 1.83
CA HIS A 43 -21.22 4.68 2.97
C HIS A 43 -22.22 5.26 3.98
N ALA A 44 -21.94 5.07 5.27
CA ALA A 44 -22.72 5.73 6.31
C ALA A 44 -22.67 7.25 6.12
N ALA A 45 -23.80 7.93 6.39
CA ALA A 45 -23.82 9.39 6.37
C ALA A 45 -22.88 9.94 7.47
N PRO A 46 -22.16 11.06 7.24
CA PRO A 46 -21.20 11.61 8.19
C PRO A 46 -21.77 11.91 9.58
N ASP A 47 -23.06 12.21 9.63
CA ASP A 47 -23.87 12.59 10.78
C ASP A 47 -24.60 11.41 11.43
N SER A 48 -24.42 10.19 10.92
CA SER A 48 -25.04 8.97 11.47
C SER A 48 -24.05 8.17 12.32
N PRO A 49 -24.42 7.73 13.54
CA PRO A 49 -23.58 6.90 14.40
C PRO A 49 -23.54 5.42 13.93
N GLY A 50 -23.25 5.19 12.65
CA GLY A 50 -23.25 3.86 12.04
C GLY A 50 -22.01 3.60 11.19
N MET A 51 -21.68 2.33 11.02
CA MET A 51 -20.74 1.84 10.00
C MET A 51 -21.50 0.86 9.11
N THR A 52 -21.34 1.01 7.80
CA THR A 52 -21.92 0.09 6.82
C THR A 52 -20.93 -1.01 6.43
N MET A 53 -21.39 -1.97 5.62
CA MET A 53 -20.52 -3.04 5.15
C MET A 53 -19.31 -2.49 4.39
N VAL A 54 -19.52 -1.45 3.58
CA VAL A 54 -18.49 -0.80 2.75
C VAL A 54 -17.40 -0.16 3.61
N ASP A 55 -17.78 0.40 4.75
CA ASP A 55 -16.86 1.07 5.69
C ASP A 55 -15.93 0.09 6.41
N VAL A 56 -16.37 -1.17 6.58
CA VAL A 56 -15.61 -2.23 7.29
C VAL A 56 -14.64 -2.98 6.36
N VAL A 57 -14.87 -2.98 5.05
CA VAL A 57 -14.07 -3.77 4.09
C VAL A 57 -12.59 -3.37 4.12
N PHE A 58 -12.31 -2.07 4.07
CA PHE A 58 -10.93 -1.57 4.05
C PHE A 58 -10.17 -1.82 5.37
N PRO A 59 -10.74 -1.54 6.55
CA PRO A 59 -10.17 -1.98 7.83
C PRO A 59 -9.91 -3.48 7.92
N ALA A 60 -10.85 -4.32 7.46
CA ALA A 60 -10.68 -5.77 7.46
C ALA A 60 -9.49 -6.23 6.59
N PHE A 61 -9.29 -5.58 5.43
CA PHE A 61 -8.13 -5.82 4.59
C PHE A 61 -6.81 -5.42 5.27
N LEU A 62 -6.74 -4.23 5.88
CA LEU A 62 -5.54 -3.79 6.59
C LEU A 62 -5.21 -4.72 7.76
N PHE A 63 -6.23 -5.17 8.50
CA PHE A 63 -6.06 -6.12 9.60
C PHE A 63 -5.42 -7.43 9.13
N ILE A 64 -5.94 -8.05 8.06
CA ILE A 64 -5.39 -9.32 7.60
C ILE A 64 -4.01 -9.19 6.97
N VAL A 65 -3.75 -8.08 6.26
CA VAL A 65 -2.42 -7.79 5.73
C VAL A 65 -1.44 -7.61 6.89
N GLY A 66 -1.82 -6.90 7.95
CA GLY A 66 -1.02 -6.72 9.17
C GLY A 66 -0.69 -8.05 9.84
N LEU A 67 -1.69 -8.93 10.04
CA LEU A 67 -1.48 -10.27 10.60
C LEU A 67 -0.53 -11.13 9.76
N ALA A 68 -0.47 -10.92 8.45
CA ALA A 68 0.41 -11.67 7.55
C ALA A 68 1.89 -11.22 7.62
N ILE A 69 2.20 -10.02 8.13
CA ILE A 69 3.56 -9.46 8.15
C ILE A 69 4.54 -10.33 8.96
N PRO A 70 4.27 -10.72 10.23
CA PRO A 70 5.15 -11.57 11.02
C PRO A 70 5.52 -12.88 10.31
N PHE A 71 4.53 -13.56 9.75
CA PHE A 71 4.72 -14.83 9.05
C PHE A 71 5.53 -14.65 7.76
N ALA A 72 5.27 -13.58 7.00
CA ALA A 72 6.01 -13.27 5.77
C ALA A 72 7.49 -12.94 6.06
N ILE A 73 7.76 -12.18 7.13
CA ILE A 73 9.12 -11.82 7.55
C ILE A 73 9.86 -13.05 8.07
N ALA A 74 9.25 -13.83 8.98
CA ALA A 74 9.86 -15.05 9.52
C ALA A 74 10.25 -16.04 8.41
N ARG A 75 9.42 -16.15 7.36
CA ARG A 75 9.70 -17.03 6.21
C ARG A 75 10.88 -16.53 5.39
N ARG A 76 11.07 -15.23 5.30
CA ARG A 76 12.18 -14.65 4.55
C ARG A 76 13.47 -14.69 5.36
N GLU A 77 13.41 -14.45 6.67
CA GLU A 77 14.54 -14.60 7.59
C GLU A 77 15.08 -16.03 7.62
N SER A 78 14.23 -17.06 7.44
CA SER A 78 14.69 -18.44 7.36
C SER A 78 15.43 -18.80 6.05
N GLN A 79 15.31 -17.96 5.02
CA GLN A 79 15.87 -18.22 3.67
C GLN A 79 16.98 -17.23 3.28
N TYR A 80 17.01 -16.04 3.88
CA TYR A 80 17.89 -14.95 3.46
C TYR A 80 18.47 -14.19 4.67
N PRO A 81 19.64 -13.55 4.52
CA PRO A 81 20.23 -12.71 5.56
C PRO A 81 19.35 -11.52 5.93
N GLU A 82 19.45 -11.03 7.17
CA GLU A 82 18.65 -9.91 7.69
C GLU A 82 18.71 -8.65 6.79
N ARG A 83 19.89 -8.33 6.24
CA ARG A 83 20.05 -7.18 5.32
C ARG A 83 19.18 -7.33 4.06
N SER A 84 19.01 -8.56 3.57
CA SER A 84 18.17 -8.85 2.40
C SER A 84 16.68 -8.68 2.74
N VAL A 85 16.27 -8.99 3.97
CA VAL A 85 14.90 -8.78 4.45
C VAL A 85 14.56 -7.29 4.51
N LEU A 86 15.45 -6.47 5.08
CA LEU A 86 15.29 -5.02 5.12
C LEU A 86 15.19 -4.42 3.71
N LEU A 87 16.13 -4.79 2.83
CA LEU A 87 16.12 -4.33 1.42
C LEU A 87 14.82 -4.74 0.72
N HIS A 88 14.33 -5.95 0.96
CA HIS A 88 13.06 -6.41 0.40
C HIS A 88 11.87 -5.55 0.86
N ILE A 89 11.82 -5.20 2.16
CA ILE A 89 10.76 -4.34 2.71
C ILE A 89 10.83 -2.95 2.09
N VAL A 90 12.02 -2.35 2.00
CA VAL A 90 12.23 -1.02 1.42
C VAL A 90 11.85 -1.00 -0.06
N ILE A 91 12.32 -1.95 -0.86
CA ILE A 91 12.00 -2.04 -2.29
C ILE A 91 10.49 -2.21 -2.52
N ARG A 92 9.84 -3.05 -1.71
CA ARG A 92 8.38 -3.26 -1.80
C ARG A 92 7.62 -1.99 -1.44
N THR A 93 8.03 -1.30 -0.38
CA THR A 93 7.44 -0.02 0.04
C THR A 93 7.62 1.03 -1.03
N ALA A 94 8.85 1.22 -1.53
CA ALA A 94 9.14 2.19 -2.59
C ALA A 94 8.30 1.92 -3.84
N GLY A 95 8.05 0.65 -4.16
CA GLY A 95 7.16 0.28 -5.26
C GLY A 95 5.70 0.68 -5.07
N LEU A 96 5.14 0.44 -3.88
CA LEU A 96 3.78 0.86 -3.53
C LEU A 96 3.64 2.38 -3.52
N LEU A 97 4.64 3.10 -2.99
CA LEU A 97 4.70 4.56 -3.03
C LEU A 97 4.78 5.09 -4.46
N ALA A 98 5.62 4.49 -5.32
CA ALA A 98 5.75 4.89 -6.71
C ALA A 98 4.44 4.69 -7.50
N ILE A 99 3.75 3.57 -7.29
CA ILE A 99 2.44 3.33 -7.92
C ILE A 99 1.39 4.31 -7.35
N GLY A 100 1.35 4.49 -6.02
CA GLY A 100 0.44 5.45 -5.38
C GLY A 100 0.62 6.87 -5.91
N LEU A 101 1.88 7.28 -6.07
CA LEU A 101 2.24 8.56 -6.68
C LEU A 101 1.71 8.65 -8.12
N LEU A 102 1.94 7.65 -8.96
CA LEU A 102 1.45 7.60 -10.35
C LEU A 102 -0.08 7.59 -10.46
N MET A 103 -0.77 6.98 -9.48
CA MET A 103 -2.23 6.96 -9.43
C MET A 103 -2.82 8.33 -9.08
N LEU A 104 -2.25 9.05 -8.11
CA LEU A 104 -2.69 10.42 -7.80
C LEU A 104 -2.34 11.38 -8.94
N ASN A 105 -1.17 11.22 -9.52
CA ASN A 105 -0.60 12.09 -10.53
C ASN A 105 -1.10 11.66 -11.93
N GLY A 106 -2.39 11.88 -12.19
CA GLY A 106 -3.01 11.67 -13.50
C GLY A 106 -2.60 12.71 -14.56
N PRO A 107 -2.95 12.50 -15.84
CA PRO A 107 -2.54 13.36 -16.95
C PRO A 107 -3.30 14.69 -16.89
N ALA A 108 -2.79 15.66 -16.12
CA ALA A 108 -3.37 17.00 -16.07
C ALA A 108 -2.83 17.91 -17.20
N VAL A 109 -1.66 17.59 -17.77
CA VAL A 109 -0.98 18.42 -18.80
C VAL A 109 -0.50 17.62 -20.00
N THR A 110 -0.48 16.29 -19.91
CA THR A 110 -0.16 15.46 -21.05
C THR A 110 -1.38 15.42 -21.98
N SER A 111 -1.16 15.51 -23.29
CA SER A 111 -2.21 15.40 -24.32
C SER A 111 -2.89 14.02 -24.39
N MET A 112 -2.65 13.17 -23.40
CA MET A 112 -3.11 11.80 -23.34
C MET A 112 -4.37 11.68 -22.47
N ASN A 113 -5.37 11.00 -23.02
CA ASN A 113 -6.61 10.72 -22.29
C ASN A 113 -6.32 9.96 -20.98
N LYS A 114 -7.02 10.34 -19.89
CA LYS A 114 -6.96 9.67 -18.58
C LYS A 114 -7.16 8.15 -18.64
N ALA A 115 -8.01 7.66 -19.55
CA ALA A 115 -8.20 6.23 -19.75
C ALA A 115 -6.91 5.53 -20.22
N TRP A 116 -6.22 6.10 -21.21
CA TRP A 116 -4.96 5.57 -21.73
C TRP A 116 -3.83 5.64 -20.71
N TRP A 117 -3.77 6.72 -19.92
CA TRP A 117 -2.83 6.81 -18.79
C TRP A 117 -3.03 5.66 -17.80
N ASN A 118 -4.27 5.42 -17.37
CA ASN A 118 -4.58 4.35 -16.44
C ASN A 118 -4.25 2.97 -17.01
N VAL A 119 -4.59 2.71 -18.27
CA VAL A 119 -4.26 1.44 -18.94
C VAL A 119 -2.75 1.22 -18.98
N LEU A 120 -1.97 2.21 -19.42
CA LEU A 120 -0.51 2.10 -19.49
C LEU A 120 0.12 1.92 -18.11
N MET A 121 -0.34 2.69 -17.12
CA MET A 121 0.15 2.60 -15.74
C MET A 121 -0.13 1.22 -15.13
N TYR A 122 -1.37 0.73 -15.19
CA TYR A 122 -1.73 -0.58 -14.65
C TYR A 122 -1.01 -1.71 -15.41
N THR A 123 -0.87 -1.59 -16.74
CA THR A 123 -0.11 -2.56 -17.53
C THR A 123 1.36 -2.58 -17.12
N GLY A 124 2.00 -1.42 -16.96
CA GLY A 124 3.38 -1.31 -16.49
C GLY A 124 3.57 -1.92 -15.10
N ALA A 125 2.65 -1.63 -14.18
CA ALA A 125 2.66 -2.18 -12.82
C ALA A 125 2.50 -3.70 -12.82
N ILE A 126 1.54 -4.24 -13.57
CA ILE A 126 1.31 -5.69 -13.70
C ILE A 126 2.53 -6.39 -14.29
N LEU A 127 3.13 -5.84 -15.34
CA LEU A 127 4.32 -6.42 -15.97
C LEU A 127 5.51 -6.43 -15.00
N PHE A 128 5.77 -5.32 -14.31
CA PHE A 128 6.91 -5.21 -13.40
C PHE A 128 6.75 -6.08 -12.14
N TRP A 129 5.55 -6.18 -11.57
CA TRP A 129 5.25 -7.02 -10.40
C TRP A 129 4.73 -8.43 -10.72
N SER A 130 4.77 -8.84 -11.98
CA SER A 130 4.34 -10.18 -12.40
C SER A 130 5.15 -11.27 -11.68
N ALA A 131 4.49 -12.39 -11.35
CA ALA A 131 5.16 -13.54 -10.75
C ALA A 131 6.04 -14.25 -11.78
N PRO A 132 7.23 -14.78 -11.38
CA PRO A 132 8.09 -15.50 -12.30
C PRO A 132 7.40 -16.78 -12.83
N PRO A 133 7.61 -17.13 -14.11
CA PRO A 133 6.99 -18.31 -14.70
C PRO A 133 7.55 -19.59 -14.07
N ARG A 134 6.69 -20.61 -13.93
CA ARG A 134 7.08 -21.93 -13.41
C ARG A 134 8.02 -22.69 -14.35
N ASN A 135 8.00 -22.36 -15.65
CA ASN A 135 8.79 -23.01 -16.67
C ASN A 135 9.96 -22.11 -17.10
N GLU A 136 11.18 -22.64 -16.99
CA GLU A 136 12.44 -21.92 -17.25
C GLU A 136 12.54 -21.35 -18.67
N LYS A 137 11.86 -21.99 -19.64
CA LYS A 137 11.83 -21.52 -21.04
C LYS A 137 11.33 -20.08 -21.16
N TYR A 138 10.40 -19.67 -20.29
CA TYR A 138 9.80 -18.34 -20.33
C TYR A 138 10.50 -17.34 -19.39
N THR A 139 11.57 -17.73 -18.69
CA THR A 139 12.28 -16.85 -17.74
C THR A 139 12.90 -15.64 -18.44
N LYS A 140 13.46 -15.81 -19.65
CA LYS A 140 14.01 -14.67 -20.43
C LYS A 140 12.91 -13.71 -20.86
N LEU A 141 11.79 -14.24 -21.36
CA LEU A 141 10.62 -13.44 -21.75
C LEU A 141 10.04 -12.68 -20.55
N HIS A 142 9.93 -13.32 -19.39
CA HIS A 142 9.47 -12.70 -18.17
C HIS A 142 10.39 -11.55 -17.73
N HIS A 143 11.72 -11.72 -17.77
CA HIS A 143 12.65 -10.63 -17.47
C HIS A 143 12.49 -9.47 -18.46
N MET A 144 12.36 -9.77 -19.76
CA MET A 144 12.11 -8.75 -20.78
C MET A 144 10.82 -7.96 -20.51
N LEU A 145 9.71 -8.66 -20.22
CA LEU A 145 8.43 -8.06 -19.87
C LEU A 145 8.50 -7.22 -18.59
N LYS A 146 9.24 -7.69 -17.58
CA LYS A 146 9.44 -6.99 -16.32
C LYS A 146 10.18 -5.67 -16.52
N TRP A 147 11.30 -5.69 -17.26
CA TRP A 147 12.07 -4.48 -17.57
C TRP A 147 11.30 -3.53 -18.48
N LEU A 148 10.50 -4.06 -19.41
CA LEU A 148 9.59 -3.26 -20.23
C LEU A 148 8.52 -2.56 -19.38
N GLY A 149 7.95 -3.27 -18.40
CA GLY A 149 7.03 -2.68 -17.42
C GLY A 149 7.68 -1.56 -16.60
N LEU A 150 8.91 -1.76 -16.13
CA LEU A 150 9.66 -0.72 -15.41
C LEU A 150 9.94 0.50 -16.30
N ALA A 151 10.40 0.28 -17.53
CA ALA A 151 10.65 1.35 -18.48
C ALA A 151 9.38 2.16 -18.78
N LEU A 152 8.23 1.49 -18.90
CA LEU A 152 6.93 2.14 -19.09
C LEU A 152 6.55 3.00 -17.88
N LEU A 153 6.74 2.52 -16.65
CA LEU A 153 6.47 3.30 -15.44
C LEU A 153 7.40 4.50 -15.30
N ILE A 154 8.69 4.35 -15.62
CA ILE A 154 9.66 5.47 -15.63
C ILE A 154 9.29 6.49 -16.71
N TYR A 155 8.90 6.02 -17.90
CA TYR A 155 8.44 6.88 -18.98
C TYR A 155 7.24 7.74 -18.55
N LEU A 156 6.24 7.12 -17.91
CA LEU A 156 5.09 7.84 -17.36
C LEU A 156 5.51 8.84 -16.27
N LEU A 157 6.45 8.48 -15.39
CA LEU A 157 7.00 9.39 -14.38
C LEU A 157 7.73 10.60 -15.00
N VAL A 158 8.49 10.40 -16.08
CA VAL A 158 9.30 11.47 -16.72
C VAL A 158 8.44 12.42 -17.55
N ILE A 159 7.44 11.89 -18.25
CA ILE A 159 6.52 12.71 -19.07
C ILE A 159 5.48 13.43 -18.19
N PHE A 160 5.32 13.00 -16.95
CA PHE A 160 4.43 13.64 -16.01
C PHE A 160 4.74 15.14 -15.87
N ARG A 161 3.74 15.98 -16.16
CA ARG A 161 3.69 17.39 -15.79
C ARG A 161 2.28 17.68 -15.30
N ARG A 162 2.14 18.39 -14.17
CA ARG A 162 0.86 18.91 -13.67
C ARG A 162 0.82 20.43 -13.81
N ASN A 163 -0.32 20.98 -14.24
CA ASN A 163 -0.58 22.41 -14.24
C ASN A 163 -1.50 22.67 -13.05
N CYS A 164 -1.01 23.47 -12.11
CA CYS A 164 -1.80 24.03 -11.02
C CYS A 164 -1.96 25.52 -11.34
N GLY A 165 -3.05 25.89 -12.02
CA GLY A 165 -3.24 27.25 -12.54
C GLY A 165 -2.15 27.62 -13.56
N ASP A 166 -1.62 28.84 -13.46
CA ASP A 166 -0.55 29.40 -14.32
C ASP A 166 0.86 28.86 -14.02
N THR A 167 1.02 27.99 -13.01
CA THR A 167 2.33 27.43 -12.64
C THR A 167 2.35 25.91 -12.78
N SER A 168 3.26 25.43 -13.62
CA SER A 168 3.54 24.00 -13.77
C SER A 168 4.33 23.52 -12.55
N SER A 169 3.72 22.65 -11.73
CA SER A 169 4.35 22.08 -10.53
C SER A 169 4.71 20.62 -10.81
N TRP A 170 5.94 20.23 -10.49
CA TRP A 170 6.49 18.94 -10.90
C TRP A 170 5.83 17.74 -10.19
N ILE A 171 5.52 17.83 -8.88
CA ILE A 171 4.94 16.74 -8.09
C ILE A 171 4.23 17.34 -6.84
N GLN A 172 3.01 16.91 -6.50
CA GLN A 172 2.44 17.12 -5.17
C GLN A 172 2.62 15.85 -4.33
N THR A 173 3.28 15.97 -3.17
CA THR A 173 3.52 14.88 -2.21
C THR A 173 2.49 14.84 -1.07
N GLY A 174 1.35 15.52 -1.24
CA GLY A 174 0.37 15.72 -0.15
C GLY A 174 -0.41 14.46 0.24
N TRP A 175 -0.92 13.70 -0.73
CA TRP A 175 -1.68 12.48 -0.49
C TRP A 175 -1.07 11.36 -1.32
N TRP A 176 -0.53 10.31 -0.69
CA TRP A 176 0.21 9.28 -1.43
C TRP A 176 -0.69 8.25 -2.13
N GLY A 177 -2.00 8.49 -2.13
CA GLY A 177 -3.01 7.56 -2.61
C GLY A 177 -3.15 6.34 -1.71
N ILE A 178 -4.26 5.61 -1.85
CA ILE A 178 -4.55 4.42 -1.02
C ILE A 178 -3.38 3.42 -1.06
N LEU A 179 -2.78 3.21 -2.23
CA LEU A 179 -1.62 2.31 -2.37
C LEU A 179 -0.37 2.81 -1.64
N GLY A 180 -0.12 4.12 -1.64
CA GLY A 180 1.01 4.70 -0.93
C GLY A 180 0.83 4.66 0.58
N GLU A 181 -0.39 4.91 1.08
CA GLU A 181 -0.75 4.76 2.49
C GLU A 181 -0.53 3.32 2.99
N ILE A 182 -0.97 2.33 2.19
CA ILE A 182 -0.71 0.91 2.48
C ILE A 182 0.80 0.63 2.49
N GLY A 183 1.57 1.29 1.61
CA GLY A 183 3.02 1.22 1.59
C GLY A 183 3.66 1.69 2.89
N PHE A 184 3.29 2.87 3.39
CA PHE A 184 3.79 3.39 4.66
C PHE A 184 3.37 2.52 5.84
N ALA A 185 2.10 2.09 5.89
CA ALA A 185 1.62 1.18 6.92
C ALA A 185 2.42 -0.13 6.95
N TYR A 186 2.71 -0.71 5.77
CA TYR A 186 3.54 -1.90 5.64
C TYR A 186 4.98 -1.66 6.14
N LEU A 187 5.59 -0.53 5.78
CA LEU A 187 6.94 -0.18 6.22
C LEU A 187 7.01 -0.06 7.75
N ILE A 188 6.14 0.74 8.34
CA ILE A 188 6.10 1.00 9.79
C ILE A 188 5.83 -0.32 10.54
N ALA A 189 4.81 -1.08 10.14
CA ALA A 189 4.48 -2.34 10.79
C ALA A 189 5.60 -3.38 10.67
N SER A 190 6.27 -3.45 9.51
CA SER A 190 7.41 -4.35 9.30
C SER A 190 8.62 -3.94 10.14
N LEU A 191 8.93 -2.65 10.24
CA LEU A 191 10.03 -2.15 11.07
C LEU A 191 9.75 -2.37 12.55
N LEU A 192 8.53 -2.07 13.01
CA LEU A 192 8.10 -2.36 14.39
C LEU A 192 8.22 -3.85 14.70
N TRP A 193 7.76 -4.72 13.80
CA TRP A 193 7.94 -6.17 13.96
C TRP A 193 9.41 -6.55 14.05
N LEU A 194 10.27 -6.10 13.13
CA LEU A 194 11.70 -6.42 13.13
C LEU A 194 12.41 -5.95 14.41
N SER A 195 12.05 -4.76 14.92
CA SER A 195 12.62 -4.21 16.16
C SER A 195 12.13 -4.93 17.42
N LEU A 196 10.87 -5.37 17.44
CA LEU A 196 10.22 -5.96 18.62
C LEU A 196 10.10 -7.48 18.57
N ARG A 197 10.53 -8.16 17.50
CA ARG A 197 10.39 -9.63 17.32
C ARG A 197 10.96 -10.47 18.47
N LYS A 198 11.97 -9.95 19.19
CA LYS A 198 12.57 -10.63 20.36
C LYS A 198 11.70 -10.55 21.62
N LYS A 199 10.73 -9.63 21.67
CA LYS A 199 9.83 -9.37 22.80
C LYS A 199 8.42 -9.06 22.24
N PRO A 200 7.71 -10.06 21.70
CA PRO A 200 6.43 -9.86 21.01
C PRO A 200 5.37 -9.20 21.89
N ASP A 201 5.43 -9.38 23.21
CA ASP A 201 4.52 -8.75 24.17
C ASP A 201 4.54 -7.21 24.07
N LEU A 202 5.67 -6.61 23.68
CA LEU A 202 5.80 -5.16 23.50
C LEU A 202 5.04 -4.66 22.27
N MET A 203 4.61 -5.52 21.34
CA MET A 203 3.78 -5.09 20.22
C MET A 203 2.40 -4.61 20.65
N LEU A 204 1.91 -5.06 21.82
CA LEU A 204 0.66 -4.54 22.38
C LEU A 204 0.74 -3.04 22.68
N LEU A 205 1.95 -2.51 22.87
CA LEU A 205 2.19 -1.07 23.06
C LEU A 205 2.35 -0.31 21.73
N ALA A 206 2.48 -0.99 20.60
CA ALA A 206 2.66 -0.33 19.30
C ALA A 206 1.50 0.62 18.94
N PRO A 207 0.21 0.26 19.13
CA PRO A 207 -0.89 1.19 18.89
C PRO A 207 -0.82 2.42 19.80
N VAL A 208 -0.43 2.23 21.08
CA VAL A 208 -0.25 3.34 22.03
C VAL A 208 0.85 4.28 21.57
N LEU A 209 1.99 3.73 21.13
CA LEU A 209 3.09 4.52 20.57
C LEU A 209 2.65 5.32 19.33
N LEU A 210 1.92 4.69 18.40
CA LEU A 210 1.42 5.35 17.20
C LEU A 210 0.41 6.46 17.54
N LEU A 211 -0.45 6.25 18.54
CA LEU A 211 -1.37 7.27 19.04
C LEU A 211 -0.64 8.44 19.70
N LEU A 212 0.41 8.17 20.49
CA LEU A 212 1.23 9.22 21.08
C LEU A 212 1.96 10.05 20.01
N LEU A 213 2.46 9.39 18.95
CA LEU A 213 3.03 10.09 17.79
C LEU A 213 1.99 10.95 17.07
N TYR A 214 0.77 10.45 16.88
CA TYR A 214 -0.33 11.22 16.30
C TYR A 214 -0.70 12.44 17.16
N ILE A 215 -0.82 12.27 18.48
CA ILE A 215 -1.12 13.36 19.42
C ILE A 215 0.01 14.39 19.40
N GLY A 216 1.27 13.93 19.43
CA GLY A 216 2.45 14.80 19.37
C GLY A 216 2.55 15.61 18.07
N ASP A 217 2.12 15.01 16.95
CA ASP A 217 2.01 15.71 15.67
C ASP A 217 0.95 16.82 15.71
N ARG A 218 -0.24 16.50 16.24
CA ARG A 218 -1.38 17.43 16.35
C ARG A 218 -1.14 18.53 17.38
N SER A 219 -0.33 18.28 18.39
CA SER A 219 0.05 19.28 19.40
C SER A 219 1.24 20.16 18.98
N GLY A 220 1.77 20.02 17.75
CA GLY A 220 2.91 20.79 17.25
C GLY A 220 4.27 20.43 17.88
N GLN A 221 4.33 19.39 18.71
CA GLN A 221 5.57 18.96 19.37
C GLN A 221 6.57 18.33 18.40
N LEU A 222 6.10 17.90 17.23
CA LEU A 222 6.92 17.33 16.15
C LEU A 222 7.33 18.36 15.09
N ASP A 223 7.02 19.65 15.27
CA ASP A 223 7.32 20.71 14.29
C ASP A 223 8.83 20.96 14.12
N PHE A 224 9.65 20.53 15.08
CA PHE A 224 11.11 20.56 14.97
C PHE A 224 11.64 19.68 13.81
N LEU A 225 10.85 18.71 13.33
CA LEU A 225 11.20 17.86 12.17
C LEU A 225 11.07 18.61 10.83
N GLY A 226 10.47 19.80 10.82
CA GLY A 226 10.40 20.70 9.66
C GLY A 226 9.95 20.00 8.38
N LYS A 227 10.70 20.17 7.27
CA LYS A 227 10.36 19.62 5.95
C LYS A 227 10.22 18.10 5.90
N ILE A 228 10.79 17.35 6.85
CA ILE A 228 10.64 15.88 6.91
C ILE A 228 9.20 15.53 7.28
N LYS A 229 8.59 16.30 8.20
CA LYS A 229 7.19 16.15 8.57
C LYS A 229 6.26 16.44 7.39
N ASP A 230 6.56 17.44 6.55
CA ASP A 230 5.72 17.79 5.39
C ASP A 230 5.84 16.81 4.21
N ILE A 231 6.98 16.12 4.08
CA ILE A 231 7.21 15.13 3.00
C ILE A 231 6.62 13.77 3.38
N PHE A 232 6.78 13.38 4.64
CA PHE A 232 6.39 12.06 5.14
C PHE A 232 5.13 12.07 6.01
N TYR A 233 4.46 13.23 6.18
CA TYR A 233 3.25 13.43 6.99
C TYR A 233 3.27 12.60 8.29
N ILE A 234 4.36 12.77 9.05
CA ILE A 234 4.65 12.00 10.27
C ILE A 234 3.58 12.31 11.30
N GLY A 235 2.64 11.39 11.49
CA GLY A 235 1.48 11.57 12.37
C GLY A 235 0.17 11.75 11.59
N SER A 236 0.14 12.60 10.58
CA SER A 236 -1.06 12.84 9.74
C SER A 236 -1.49 11.60 8.92
N HIS A 237 -0.56 10.71 8.55
CA HIS A 237 -0.88 9.40 7.96
C HIS A 237 -1.45 8.38 8.96
N LEU A 238 -1.22 8.57 10.26
CA LEU A 238 -1.63 7.65 11.32
C LEU A 238 -3.02 7.99 11.90
N GLY A 239 -3.65 9.08 11.45
CA GLY A 239 -4.94 9.53 11.94
C GLY A 239 -5.93 9.94 10.83
N ILE A 240 -7.08 10.46 11.25
CA ILE A 240 -8.17 10.85 10.34
C ILE A 240 -7.76 12.15 9.65
N HIS A 241 -7.88 12.18 8.31
CA HIS A 241 -7.65 13.38 7.52
C HIS A 241 -8.67 14.46 7.96
N PRO A 242 -8.26 15.71 8.23
CA PRO A 242 -9.14 16.77 8.73
C PRO A 242 -10.19 17.29 7.71
N LEU A 243 -10.47 16.53 6.64
CA LEU A 243 -11.46 16.88 5.60
C LEU A 243 -12.64 15.89 5.52
N ILE A 244 -12.90 15.16 6.61
CA ILE A 244 -14.17 14.47 6.85
C ILE A 244 -14.78 15.06 8.11
#